data_AF-A0AAE3GDY5-F1
#
_entry.id   AF-A0AAE3GDY5-F1
#
_cell.length_a   1.000
_cell.length_b   1.000
_cell.length_c   1.000
_cell.angle_alpha   90.00
_cell.angle_beta   90.00
_cell.angle_gamma   90.00
#
_symmetry.space_group_name_H-M   'P 1'
#
loop_
_entity.id
_entity.type
_entity.pdbx_description
1 polymer ?
#
loop_
_entity_poly.entity_id
_entity_poly.type
_entity_poly.pdbx_seq_one_letter_code
_entity_poly.pdbx_strand_id
1 'polypeptide(L)'
;MEKGTSAVAATLRAAGALLAGYARDAETCEREDIADDAAEIRRHYARVRAADPDNTTAAVGLAVLSAATLRAKVNELGEEWWEDDDPAPFAELEPDERSGRSLARRAVAAARHALDLDPTNNLVWFVLGQALEWLGEHAGASTAYREALRLDPFDDPARHRLAALDEPTPPPPRPTAAHRHTCGFYLVHLTQVVDHSGTERGEAWLLTDPAEVRAAVDGWLPNLDSTAFLDETFQVETYVPGQPIQVTALREALRTTPNGQPAVHWPAAVFPSTVGEPLPAGQPVRELGRTYFFGRNEHTG
;
A
#
# COMPACT_ATOMS: atom_id res chain seq x y z
N MET A 1 18.07 -21.88 -14.81
CA MET A 1 17.93 -20.62 -14.04
C MET A 1 16.51 -20.09 -14.07
N GLU A 2 15.80 -20.07 -15.21
CA GLU A 2 14.41 -19.55 -15.31
C GLU A 2 13.37 -20.16 -14.34
N LYS A 3 13.42 -21.48 -14.09
CA LYS A 3 12.53 -22.12 -13.10
C LYS A 3 12.73 -21.61 -11.67
N GLY A 4 13.96 -21.21 -11.31
CA GLY A 4 14.27 -20.66 -9.99
C GLY A 4 13.73 -19.25 -9.81
N THR A 5 13.93 -18.39 -10.82
CA THR A 5 13.40 -17.01 -10.84
C THR A 5 11.87 -16.98 -10.80
N SER A 6 11.21 -17.88 -11.53
CA SER A 6 9.74 -18.01 -11.51
C SER A 6 9.20 -18.45 -10.15
N ALA A 7 9.87 -19.38 -9.46
CA ALA A 7 9.46 -19.83 -8.13
C ALA A 7 9.63 -18.73 -7.05
N VAL A 8 10.70 -17.92 -7.15
CA VAL A 8 10.91 -16.77 -6.24
C VAL A 8 9.82 -15.71 -6.47
N ALA A 9 9.54 -15.35 -7.72
CA ALA A 9 8.49 -14.40 -8.05
C ALA A 9 7.10 -14.86 -7.54
N ALA A 10 6.76 -16.14 -7.71
CA ALA A 10 5.51 -16.70 -7.19
C ALA A 10 5.46 -16.64 -5.65
N THR A 11 6.58 -16.95 -4.98
CA THR A 11 6.69 -16.86 -3.51
C THR A 11 6.52 -15.42 -3.03
N LEU A 12 7.11 -14.45 -3.71
CA LEU A 12 6.97 -13.03 -3.37
C LEU A 12 5.54 -12.53 -3.59
N ARG A 13 4.88 -12.88 -4.70
CA ARG A 13 3.46 -12.54 -4.93
C ARG A 13 2.55 -13.14 -3.85
N ALA A 14 2.77 -14.40 -3.46
CA ALA A 14 2.02 -15.03 -2.37
C ALA A 14 2.25 -14.34 -1.02
N ALA A 15 3.50 -13.98 -0.71
CA ALA A 15 3.84 -13.23 0.51
C ALA A 15 3.18 -11.85 0.53
N GLY A 16 3.20 -11.14 -0.60
CA GLY A 16 2.56 -9.82 -0.75
C GLY A 16 1.04 -9.88 -0.59
N ALA A 17 0.39 -10.92 -1.12
CA ALA A 17 -1.05 -11.12 -0.96
C ALA A 17 -1.45 -11.40 0.50
N LEU A 18 -0.70 -12.26 1.20
CA LEU A 18 -0.90 -12.49 2.64
C LEU A 18 -0.66 -11.21 3.45
N LEU A 19 0.39 -10.44 3.09
CA LEU A 19 0.69 -9.16 3.73
C LEU A 19 -0.42 -8.13 3.52
N ALA A 20 -1.06 -8.09 2.36
CA ALA A 20 -2.22 -7.23 2.11
C ALA A 20 -3.37 -7.57 3.06
N GLY A 21 -3.66 -8.86 3.24
CA GLY A 21 -4.65 -9.35 4.19
C GLY A 21 -4.31 -8.94 5.62
N TYR A 22 -3.09 -9.25 6.05
CA TYR A 22 -2.61 -8.91 7.39
C TYR A 22 -2.64 -7.41 7.67
N ALA A 23 -2.23 -6.57 6.72
CA ALA A 23 -2.20 -5.12 6.89
C ALA A 23 -3.61 -4.54 7.10
N ARG A 24 -4.61 -5.05 6.36
CA ARG A 24 -6.02 -4.67 6.54
C ARG A 24 -6.54 -5.10 7.91
N ASP A 25 -6.30 -6.36 8.28
CA ASP A 25 -6.82 -6.91 9.53
C ASP A 25 -6.15 -6.27 10.77
N ALA A 26 -4.91 -5.80 10.61
CA ALA A 26 -4.20 -5.03 11.63
C ALA A 26 -4.83 -3.67 11.92
N GLU A 27 -5.60 -3.10 10.98
CA GLU A 27 -6.29 -1.82 11.18
C GLU A 27 -7.58 -1.98 12.00
N THR A 28 -8.29 -3.11 11.88
CA THR A 28 -9.61 -3.30 12.51
C THR A 28 -9.60 -4.17 13.77
N CYS A 29 -8.53 -4.92 14.04
CA CYS A 29 -8.46 -5.88 15.16
C CYS A 29 -9.56 -6.98 15.14
N GLU A 30 -10.18 -7.24 13.99
CA GLU A 30 -11.35 -8.13 13.91
C GLU A 30 -11.01 -9.64 13.89
N ARG A 31 -9.73 -10.02 13.77
CA ARG A 31 -9.32 -11.44 13.61
C ARG A 31 -8.36 -11.94 14.71
N GLU A 32 -8.80 -12.98 15.41
CA GLU A 32 -8.04 -13.66 16.50
C GLU A 32 -6.72 -14.32 16.02
N ASP A 33 -6.65 -14.78 14.77
CA ASP A 33 -5.52 -15.57 14.25
C ASP A 33 -4.43 -14.74 13.52
N ILE A 34 -4.44 -13.42 13.66
CA ILE A 34 -3.55 -12.54 12.88
C ILE A 34 -2.05 -12.87 13.11
N ALA A 35 -1.68 -13.41 14.28
CA ALA A 35 -0.30 -13.79 14.60
C ALA A 35 0.26 -14.93 13.72
N ASP A 36 -0.58 -15.88 13.33
CA ASP A 36 -0.19 -17.01 12.46
C ASP A 36 0.07 -16.53 11.04
N ASP A 37 -0.77 -15.62 10.54
CA ASP A 37 -0.58 -14.96 9.24
C ASP A 37 0.78 -14.23 9.20
N ALA A 38 1.14 -13.50 10.27
CA ALA A 38 2.45 -12.85 10.36
C ALA A 38 3.63 -13.84 10.35
N ALA A 39 3.48 -15.01 10.98
CA ALA A 39 4.52 -16.04 11.01
C ALA A 39 4.69 -16.68 9.62
N GLU A 40 3.60 -16.92 8.91
CA GLU A 40 3.63 -17.42 7.55
C GLU A 40 4.29 -16.43 6.59
N ILE A 41 3.92 -15.15 6.63
CA ILE A 41 4.54 -14.09 5.81
C ILE A 41 6.05 -14.04 6.05
N ARG A 42 6.49 -14.06 7.32
CA ARG A 42 7.93 -14.12 7.67
C ARG A 42 8.62 -15.34 7.06
N ARG A 43 7.96 -16.51 7.08
CA ARG A 43 8.51 -17.75 6.49
C ARG A 43 8.69 -17.60 4.99
N HIS A 44 7.75 -16.98 4.27
CA HIS A 44 7.89 -16.72 2.84
C HIS A 44 9.08 -15.81 2.54
N TYR A 45 9.18 -14.65 3.21
CA TYR A 45 10.31 -13.74 3.00
C TYR A 45 11.65 -14.32 3.45
N ALA A 46 11.68 -15.13 4.52
CA ALA A 46 12.89 -15.82 4.95
C ALA A 46 13.40 -16.82 3.89
N ARG A 47 12.50 -17.54 3.21
CA ARG A 47 12.87 -18.43 2.10
C ARG A 47 13.49 -17.67 0.94
N VAL A 48 12.94 -16.50 0.60
CA VAL A 48 13.50 -15.64 -0.46
C VAL A 48 14.88 -15.13 -0.04
N ARG A 49 15.01 -14.60 1.19
CA ARG A 49 16.29 -14.08 1.70
C ARG A 49 17.37 -15.12 1.90
N ALA A 50 17.01 -16.39 2.08
CA ALA A 50 17.97 -17.49 2.11
C ALA A 50 18.64 -17.72 0.73
N ALA A 51 17.95 -17.38 -0.36
CA ALA A 51 18.47 -17.46 -1.72
C ALA A 51 19.10 -16.14 -2.19
N ASP A 52 18.54 -15.01 -1.76
CA ASP A 52 18.96 -13.65 -2.11
C ASP A 52 18.83 -12.73 -0.88
N PRO A 53 19.89 -12.62 -0.04
CA PRO A 53 19.84 -11.86 1.21
C PRO A 53 19.47 -10.38 1.04
N ASP A 54 19.81 -9.82 -0.10
CA ASP A 54 19.65 -8.40 -0.47
C ASP A 54 18.40 -8.18 -1.32
N ASN A 55 17.46 -9.14 -1.32
CA ASN A 55 16.21 -9.02 -2.05
C ASN A 55 15.35 -7.85 -1.52
N THR A 56 15.32 -6.75 -2.28
CA THR A 56 14.62 -5.51 -1.92
C THR A 56 13.14 -5.75 -1.60
N THR A 57 12.42 -6.53 -2.41
CA THR A 57 11.00 -6.82 -2.18
C THR A 57 10.76 -7.49 -0.83
N ALA A 58 11.58 -8.49 -0.49
CA ALA A 58 11.47 -9.16 0.80
C ALA A 58 11.81 -8.22 1.97
N ALA A 59 12.79 -7.34 1.80
CA ALA A 59 13.13 -6.34 2.81
C ALA A 59 11.98 -5.32 3.02
N VAL A 60 11.43 -4.76 1.94
CA VAL A 60 10.27 -3.85 1.97
C VAL A 60 9.07 -4.55 2.63
N GLY A 61 8.75 -5.77 2.22
CA GLY A 61 7.65 -6.55 2.78
C GLY A 61 7.82 -6.83 4.28
N LEU A 62 9.04 -7.12 4.75
CA LEU A 62 9.32 -7.29 6.18
C LEU A 62 9.23 -5.98 6.98
N ALA A 63 9.59 -4.84 6.37
CA ALA A 63 9.41 -3.53 6.98
C ALA A 63 7.92 -3.21 7.17
N VAL A 64 7.13 -3.39 6.11
CA VAL A 64 5.66 -3.20 6.14
C VAL A 64 5.00 -4.16 7.12
N LEU A 65 5.38 -5.44 7.13
CA LEU A 65 4.88 -6.40 8.12
C LEU A 65 5.18 -5.97 9.55
N SER A 66 6.40 -5.49 9.81
CA SER A 66 6.79 -5.05 11.15
C SER A 66 5.99 -3.82 11.59
N ALA A 67 5.69 -2.90 10.67
CA ALA A 67 4.82 -1.76 10.94
C ALA A 67 3.38 -2.18 11.19
N ALA A 68 2.84 -3.10 10.39
CA ALA A 68 1.49 -3.63 10.56
C ALA A 68 1.36 -4.43 11.88
N THR A 69 2.40 -5.18 12.29
CA THR A 69 2.41 -5.86 13.60
C THR A 69 2.44 -4.85 14.75
N LEU A 70 3.19 -3.76 14.62
CA LEU A 70 3.13 -2.67 15.59
C LEU A 70 1.72 -2.07 15.65
N ARG A 71 1.11 -1.79 14.49
CA ARG A 71 -0.27 -1.25 14.39
C ARG A 71 -1.29 -2.16 15.07
N ALA A 72 -1.28 -3.46 14.75
CA ALA A 72 -2.17 -4.44 15.36
C ALA A 72 -2.01 -4.45 16.89
N LYS A 73 -0.77 -4.38 17.39
CA LYS A 73 -0.54 -4.33 18.84
C LYS A 73 -1.05 -3.04 19.48
N VAL A 74 -0.88 -1.90 18.81
CA VAL A 74 -1.42 -0.62 19.29
C VAL A 74 -2.94 -0.65 19.36
N ASN A 75 -3.60 -1.21 18.34
CA ASN A 75 -5.05 -1.31 18.31
C ASN A 75 -5.57 -2.32 19.33
N GLU A 76 -4.87 -3.43 19.60
CA GLU A 76 -5.19 -4.39 20.68
C GLU A 76 -5.17 -3.71 22.06
N LEU A 77 -4.24 -2.78 22.29
CA LEU A 77 -4.18 -1.99 23.53
C LEU A 77 -5.30 -0.94 23.61
N GLY A 78 -6.05 -0.73 22.52
CA GLY A 78 -6.94 0.40 22.27
C GLY A 78 -8.44 0.14 22.48
N GLU A 79 -8.86 -0.78 23.34
CA GLU A 79 -10.24 -0.79 23.90
C GLU A 79 -10.29 -0.58 25.43
N GLU A 80 -9.21 -0.86 26.17
CA GLU A 80 -9.19 -0.78 27.65
C GLU A 80 -8.77 0.60 28.19
N TRP A 81 -8.20 1.48 27.35
CA TRP A 81 -7.49 2.69 27.78
C TRP A 81 -8.15 4.01 27.38
N TRP A 82 -9.36 3.98 26.80
CA TRP A 82 -10.07 5.16 26.29
C TRP A 82 -11.21 5.65 27.19
N GLU A 83 -11.14 5.41 28.52
CA GLU A 83 -12.20 5.93 29.41
C GLU A 83 -12.07 7.42 29.75
N ASP A 84 -11.03 8.14 29.35
CA ASP A 84 -10.96 9.59 29.57
C ASP A 84 -10.43 10.36 28.35
N ASP A 85 -11.14 11.44 27.98
CA ASP A 85 -10.91 12.40 26.89
C ASP A 85 -9.55 13.15 27.01
N ASP A 86 -8.43 12.46 26.88
CA ASP A 86 -7.11 13.09 26.71
C ASP A 86 -6.30 12.37 25.62
N PRO A 87 -6.06 12.97 24.44
CA PRO A 87 -5.15 12.41 23.46
C PRO A 87 -3.71 12.66 23.95
N ALA A 88 -3.27 11.88 24.93
CA ALA A 88 -1.89 11.93 25.37
C ALA A 88 -1.00 11.59 24.15
N PRO A 89 -0.05 12.46 23.77
CA PRO A 89 0.91 12.10 22.73
C PRO A 89 1.61 10.80 23.16
N PHE A 90 1.98 9.96 22.20
CA PHE A 90 2.64 8.66 22.37
C PHE A 90 3.92 8.66 23.27
N ALA A 91 4.30 9.80 23.83
CA ALA A 91 5.44 10.04 24.71
C ALA A 91 5.22 9.65 26.19
N GLU A 92 3.99 9.47 26.68
CA GLU A 92 3.69 9.29 28.12
C GLU A 92 2.97 7.97 28.45
N LEU A 93 3.50 6.81 28.03
CA LEU A 93 2.90 5.49 28.32
C LEU A 93 3.80 4.58 29.19
N GLU A 94 3.20 3.62 29.92
CA GLU A 94 3.75 2.83 31.05
C GLU A 94 4.43 1.46 30.67
N PRO A 95 5.13 0.75 31.60
CA PRO A 95 6.15 -0.29 31.35
C PRO A 95 5.78 -1.62 30.64
N ASP A 96 4.51 -1.93 30.40
CA ASP A 96 4.05 -3.02 29.50
C ASP A 96 4.38 -2.71 28.01
N GLU A 97 4.78 -1.47 27.75
CA GLU A 97 5.57 -0.93 26.64
C GLU A 97 6.77 -1.76 26.15
N ARG A 98 7.30 -2.73 26.90
CA ARG A 98 8.50 -3.48 26.45
C ARG A 98 8.25 -4.22 25.15
N SER A 99 7.05 -4.75 24.96
CA SER A 99 6.65 -5.46 23.73
C SER A 99 6.42 -4.49 22.59
N GLY A 100 5.68 -3.39 22.80
CA GLY A 100 5.48 -2.34 21.79
C GLY A 100 6.80 -1.68 21.37
N ARG A 101 7.65 -1.26 22.32
CA ARG A 101 8.98 -0.67 22.04
C ARG A 101 9.91 -1.66 21.36
N SER A 102 9.78 -2.95 21.67
CA SER A 102 10.49 -4.00 20.92
C SER A 102 9.98 -4.10 19.48
N LEU A 103 8.67 -4.09 19.26
CA LEU A 103 8.06 -4.11 17.92
C LEU A 103 8.44 -2.87 17.09
N ALA A 104 8.40 -1.68 17.68
CA ALA A 104 8.79 -0.46 17.00
C ALA A 104 10.29 -0.43 16.67
N ARG A 105 11.17 -0.87 17.58
CA ARG A 105 12.60 -1.03 17.26
C ARG A 105 12.83 -2.04 16.14
N ARG A 106 12.05 -3.13 16.09
CA ARG A 106 12.10 -4.09 14.98
C ARG A 106 11.65 -3.46 13.67
N ALA A 107 10.59 -2.65 13.68
CA ALA A 107 10.11 -1.92 12.50
C ALA A 107 11.16 -0.91 12.01
N VAL A 108 11.80 -0.15 12.91
CA VAL A 108 12.93 0.74 12.57
C VAL A 108 14.07 -0.03 11.93
N ALA A 109 14.49 -1.15 12.52
CA ALA A 109 15.59 -1.95 11.99
C ALA A 109 15.27 -2.54 10.60
N ALA A 110 14.05 -3.04 10.41
CA ALA A 110 13.60 -3.57 9.12
C ALA A 110 13.49 -2.46 8.06
N ALA A 111 12.96 -1.29 8.43
CA ALA A 111 12.84 -0.15 7.53
C ALA A 111 14.21 0.40 7.12
N ARG A 112 15.16 0.54 8.06
CA ARG A 112 16.53 0.96 7.73
C ARG A 112 17.21 -0.02 6.78
N HIS A 113 17.10 -1.32 7.04
CA HIS A 113 17.65 -2.34 6.14
C HIS A 113 17.02 -2.28 4.73
N ALA A 114 15.71 -2.07 4.63
CA ALA A 114 15.05 -1.90 3.33
C ALA A 114 15.51 -0.61 2.62
N LEU A 115 15.74 0.49 3.35
CA LEU A 115 16.28 1.73 2.78
C LEU A 115 17.76 1.64 2.38
N ASP A 116 18.55 0.79 3.05
CA ASP A 116 19.92 0.50 2.62
C ASP A 116 19.95 -0.17 1.25
N LEU A 117 18.92 -0.96 0.92
CA LEU A 117 18.74 -1.64 -0.37
C LEU A 117 18.05 -0.76 -1.42
N ASP A 118 17.05 0.02 -1.01
CA ASP A 118 16.29 0.95 -1.87
C ASP A 118 15.98 2.25 -1.11
N PRO A 119 16.85 3.27 -1.22
CA PRO A 119 16.66 4.56 -0.55
C PRO A 119 15.57 5.42 -1.21
N THR A 120 15.02 4.99 -2.35
CA THR A 120 13.99 5.71 -3.10
C THR A 120 12.57 5.24 -2.77
N ASN A 121 12.43 4.33 -1.81
CA ASN A 121 11.14 3.76 -1.44
C ASN A 121 10.37 4.66 -0.45
N ASN A 122 9.41 5.43 -0.97
CA ASN A 122 8.57 6.33 -0.17
C ASN A 122 7.76 5.60 0.93
N LEU A 123 7.27 4.39 0.64
CA LEU A 123 6.56 3.56 1.61
C LEU A 123 7.43 3.24 2.82
N VAL A 124 8.68 2.86 2.60
CA VAL A 124 9.59 2.50 3.70
C VAL A 124 10.00 3.73 4.51
N TRP A 125 10.19 4.89 3.87
CA TRP A 125 10.39 6.15 4.59
C TRP A 125 9.20 6.50 5.50
N PHE A 126 7.97 6.32 5.01
CA PHE A 126 6.76 6.52 5.80
C PHE A 126 6.66 5.53 6.97
N VAL A 127 6.97 4.26 6.74
CA VAL A 127 7.03 3.21 7.79
C VAL A 127 8.06 3.55 8.85
N LEU A 128 9.25 4.02 8.46
CA LEU A 128 10.29 4.46 9.38
C LEU A 128 9.81 5.63 10.25
N GLY A 129 9.13 6.61 9.63
CA GLY A 129 8.54 7.74 10.33
C GLY A 129 7.57 7.30 11.43
N GLN A 130 6.61 6.43 11.10
CA GLN A 130 5.64 5.91 12.07
C GLN A 130 6.32 5.16 13.22
N ALA A 131 7.31 4.31 12.92
CA ALA A 131 8.00 3.54 13.94
C ALA A 131 8.84 4.42 14.88
N LEU A 132 9.48 5.48 14.35
CA LEU A 132 10.25 6.44 15.15
C LEU A 132 9.35 7.34 15.99
N GLU A 133 8.23 7.79 15.43
CA GLU A 133 7.21 8.57 16.14
C GLU A 133 6.70 7.78 17.36
N TRP A 134 6.38 6.50 17.16
CA TRP A 134 5.96 5.61 18.24
C TRP A 134 7.03 5.41 19.32
N LEU A 135 8.32 5.52 18.97
CA LEU A 135 9.42 5.48 19.93
C LEU A 135 9.66 6.81 20.66
N GLY A 136 8.95 7.89 20.29
CA GLY A 136 9.21 9.26 20.77
C GLY A 136 10.43 9.93 20.11
N GLU A 137 11.01 9.32 19.07
CA GLU A 137 12.16 9.86 18.35
C GLU A 137 11.72 10.88 17.28
N HIS A 138 11.05 11.95 17.72
CA HIS A 138 10.37 12.92 16.85
C HIS A 138 11.27 13.52 15.76
N ALA A 139 12.51 13.91 16.08
CA ALA A 139 13.44 14.46 15.09
C ALA A 139 13.75 13.46 13.95
N GLY A 140 13.88 12.18 14.28
CA GLY A 140 14.08 11.11 13.32
C GLY A 140 12.82 10.86 12.49
N ALA A 141 11.65 10.84 13.15
CA ALA A 141 10.35 10.69 12.48
C ALA A 141 10.10 11.82 11.47
N SER A 142 10.32 13.08 11.86
CA SER A 142 10.19 14.24 10.99
C SER A 142 11.11 14.15 9.77
N THR A 143 12.34 13.66 9.95
CA THR A 143 13.27 13.44 8.84
C THR A 143 12.72 12.39 7.87
N ALA A 144 12.22 11.27 8.38
CA ALA A 144 11.67 10.20 7.56
C ALA A 144 10.39 10.63 6.80
N TYR A 145 9.47 11.36 7.45
CA TYR A 145 8.28 11.89 6.79
C TYR A 145 8.61 12.93 5.71
N ARG A 146 9.62 13.78 5.93
CA ARG A 146 10.09 14.71 4.89
C ARG A 146 10.65 13.98 3.68
N GLU A 147 11.38 12.87 3.87
CA GLU A 147 11.87 12.05 2.74
C GLU A 147 10.72 11.33 2.02
N ALA A 148 9.73 10.81 2.75
CA ALA A 148 8.51 10.28 2.15
C ALA A 148 7.80 11.33 1.28
N LEU A 149 7.62 12.55 1.81
CA LEU A 149 7.02 13.68 1.07
C LEU A 149 7.89 14.18 -0.09
N ARG A 150 9.22 14.08 0.02
CA ARG A 150 10.12 14.42 -1.08
C ARG A 150 9.92 13.47 -2.25
N LEU A 151 9.71 12.18 -1.97
CA LEU A 151 9.50 11.13 -2.97
C LEU A 151 8.05 11.06 -3.47
N ASP A 152 7.06 11.31 -2.62
CA ASP A 152 5.64 11.47 -2.95
C ASP A 152 5.06 12.66 -2.16
N PRO A 153 4.93 13.86 -2.75
CA PRO A 153 4.42 15.02 -2.06
C PRO A 153 2.88 15.05 -2.12
N PHE A 154 2.28 14.03 -2.75
CA PHE A 154 0.90 13.56 -2.73
C PHE A 154 0.45 12.99 -1.38
N ASP A 155 1.42 12.66 -0.52
CA ASP A 155 1.18 11.87 0.69
C ASP A 155 0.60 12.70 1.84
N ASP A 156 -0.71 12.91 1.81
CA ASP A 156 -1.43 13.62 2.86
C ASP A 156 -1.30 12.99 4.26
N PRO A 157 -1.32 11.64 4.43
CA PRO A 157 -1.01 11.02 5.71
C PRO A 157 0.39 11.40 6.25
N ALA A 158 1.44 11.39 5.41
CA ALA A 158 2.78 11.81 5.84
C ALA A 158 2.82 13.30 6.19
N ARG A 159 2.10 14.14 5.45
CA ARG A 159 1.97 15.57 5.75
C ARG A 159 1.29 15.82 7.09
N HIS A 160 0.20 15.11 7.36
CA HIS A 160 -0.53 15.20 8.61
C HIS A 160 0.34 14.77 9.79
N ARG A 161 1.04 13.64 9.66
CA ARG A 161 1.99 13.18 10.67
C ARG A 161 3.12 14.17 10.93
N LEU A 162 3.69 14.76 9.87
CA LEU A 162 4.72 15.80 10.03
C LEU A 162 4.18 17.05 10.73
N ALA A 163 2.95 17.48 10.41
CA ALA A 163 2.30 18.60 11.08
C ALA A 163 2.05 18.33 12.57
N ALA A 164 1.67 17.10 12.93
CA ALA A 164 1.48 16.67 14.32
C ALA A 164 2.78 16.66 15.15
N LEU A 165 3.94 16.75 14.51
CA LEU A 165 5.25 16.88 15.17
C LEU A 165 5.70 18.34 15.32
N ASP A 166 4.79 19.31 15.12
CA ASP A 166 5.05 20.77 15.14
C ASP A 166 6.14 21.23 14.16
N GLU A 167 6.31 20.49 13.07
CA GLU A 167 7.32 20.76 12.05
C GLU A 167 6.71 21.47 10.83
N PRO A 168 7.42 22.42 10.21
CA PRO A 168 6.93 23.10 9.02
C PRO A 168 6.74 22.09 7.91
N THR A 169 5.49 21.96 7.45
CA THR A 169 5.16 21.09 6.33
C THR A 169 5.52 21.78 5.01
N PRO A 170 6.12 21.06 4.04
CA PRO A 170 6.28 21.62 2.70
C PRO A 170 4.87 21.96 2.14
N PRO A 171 4.70 23.06 1.39
CA PRO A 171 3.39 23.37 0.80
C PRO A 171 2.95 22.23 -0.15
N PRO A 172 1.63 21.98 -0.29
CA PRO A 172 1.15 20.96 -1.21
C PRO A 172 1.64 21.28 -2.64
N PRO A 173 2.20 20.30 -3.36
CA PRO A 173 2.68 20.51 -4.71
C PRO A 173 1.52 20.90 -5.65
N ARG A 174 1.83 21.61 -6.74
CA ARG A 174 0.85 21.77 -7.84
C ARG A 174 0.68 20.41 -8.55
N PRO A 175 -0.52 20.08 -9.07
CA PRO A 175 -0.83 18.77 -9.70
C PRO A 175 0.03 18.40 -10.94
N THR A 176 0.97 19.24 -11.35
CA THR A 176 1.70 19.13 -12.62
C THR A 176 3.07 18.46 -12.48
N ALA A 177 3.44 17.94 -11.31
CA ALA A 177 4.70 17.21 -11.16
C ALA A 177 4.53 15.81 -11.74
N ALA A 178 5.26 15.48 -12.80
CA ALA A 178 5.43 14.09 -13.25
C ALA A 178 6.00 13.24 -12.08
N HIS A 179 5.52 12.00 -11.92
CA HIS A 179 5.84 11.07 -10.83
C HIS A 179 6.67 9.90 -11.36
N ARG A 180 7.45 9.12 -10.59
CA ARG A 180 8.24 9.23 -9.32
C ARG A 180 8.72 7.84 -8.91
N HIS A 181 8.00 6.80 -9.36
CA HIS A 181 8.43 5.41 -9.29
C HIS A 181 9.51 5.12 -10.33
N THR A 182 10.53 4.37 -9.90
CA THR A 182 11.60 3.85 -10.77
C THR A 182 11.14 2.64 -11.58
N CYS A 183 10.02 2.05 -11.19
CA CYS A 183 9.38 0.91 -11.83
C CYS A 183 7.99 1.24 -12.36
N GLY A 184 7.53 0.45 -13.32
CA GLY A 184 6.24 0.59 -13.96
C GLY A 184 5.23 -0.48 -13.55
N PHE A 185 3.97 -0.10 -13.51
CA PHE A 185 2.83 -0.91 -13.07
C PHE A 185 1.52 -0.28 -13.54
N TYR A 186 0.42 -0.98 -13.32
CA TYR A 186 -0.93 -0.49 -13.55
C TYR A 186 -1.65 -0.40 -12.21
N LEU A 187 -2.32 0.73 -11.98
CA LEU A 187 -3.34 0.85 -10.94
C LEU A 187 -4.71 0.94 -11.62
N VAL A 188 -5.57 -0.02 -11.32
CA VAL A 188 -6.98 0.05 -11.68
C VAL A 188 -7.73 0.60 -10.49
N HIS A 189 -8.44 1.70 -10.64
CA HIS A 189 -9.29 2.26 -9.58
C HIS A 189 -10.75 2.00 -9.91
N LEU A 190 -11.50 1.60 -8.89
CA LEU A 190 -12.92 1.28 -8.96
C LEU A 190 -13.58 1.76 -7.67
N THR A 191 -14.04 3.01 -7.63
CA THR A 191 -14.73 3.54 -6.46
C THR A 191 -16.24 3.38 -6.61
N GLN A 192 -16.90 2.94 -5.54
CA GLN A 192 -18.35 2.98 -5.39
C GLN A 192 -18.71 3.78 -4.16
N VAL A 193 -19.68 4.69 -4.30
CA VAL A 193 -20.35 5.29 -3.15
C VAL A 193 -21.33 4.25 -2.61
N VAL A 194 -21.15 3.80 -1.37
CA VAL A 194 -21.91 2.65 -0.82
C VAL A 194 -23.17 3.06 -0.09
N ASP A 195 -23.26 4.29 0.42
CA ASP A 195 -24.43 4.72 1.18
C ASP A 195 -24.69 6.23 1.14
N HIS A 196 -25.76 6.64 1.85
CA HIS A 196 -26.20 8.03 1.95
C HIS A 196 -25.33 8.84 2.93
N SER A 197 -24.41 8.19 3.67
CA SER A 197 -23.43 8.85 4.53
C SER A 197 -22.24 9.38 3.73
N GLY A 198 -22.11 8.96 2.48
CA GLY A 198 -20.98 9.29 1.63
C GLY A 198 -19.78 8.38 1.84
N THR A 199 -19.95 7.24 2.53
CA THR A 199 -18.87 6.26 2.70
C THR A 199 -18.51 5.68 1.34
N GLU A 200 -17.27 5.89 0.93
CA GLU A 200 -16.74 5.37 -0.32
C GLU A 200 -16.12 4.00 -0.06
N ARG A 201 -16.62 2.94 -0.69
CA ARG A 201 -15.84 1.71 -0.80
C ARG A 201 -15.29 1.65 -2.20
N GLY A 202 -14.00 1.54 -2.31
CA GLY A 202 -13.38 1.28 -3.59
C GLY A 202 -12.52 0.04 -3.55
N GLU A 203 -12.35 -0.50 -4.74
CA GLU A 203 -11.39 -1.53 -5.03
C GLU A 203 -10.31 -0.94 -5.92
N ALA A 204 -9.09 -1.40 -5.67
CA ALA A 204 -7.97 -1.08 -6.53
C ALA A 204 -7.15 -2.32 -6.83
N TRP A 205 -6.63 -2.41 -8.05
CA TRP A 205 -5.70 -3.48 -8.43
C TRP A 205 -4.34 -2.93 -8.79
N LEU A 206 -3.31 -3.42 -8.12
CA LEU A 206 -1.92 -3.20 -8.50
C LEU A 206 -1.41 -4.38 -9.31
N LEU A 207 -1.11 -4.15 -10.59
CA LEU A 207 -0.80 -5.19 -11.56
C LEU A 207 0.43 -4.81 -12.40
N THR A 208 1.04 -5.81 -13.04
CA THR A 208 2.25 -5.59 -13.88
C THR A 208 2.08 -6.09 -15.31
N ASP A 209 0.98 -6.79 -15.60
CA ASP A 209 0.66 -7.34 -16.90
C ASP A 209 -0.68 -6.77 -17.41
N PRO A 210 -0.76 -6.20 -18.62
CA PRO A 210 -2.01 -5.71 -19.19
C PRO A 210 -3.09 -6.80 -19.37
N ALA A 211 -2.72 -8.07 -19.49
CA ALA A 211 -3.68 -9.18 -19.51
C ALA A 211 -4.28 -9.43 -18.13
N GLU A 212 -3.48 -9.30 -17.05
CA GLU A 212 -3.98 -9.35 -15.67
C GLU A 212 -4.95 -8.19 -15.41
N VAL A 213 -4.69 -6.98 -15.94
CA VAL A 213 -5.60 -5.83 -15.85
C VAL A 213 -6.96 -6.15 -16.44
N ARG A 214 -6.99 -6.70 -17.66
CA ARG A 214 -8.23 -7.07 -18.35
C ARG A 214 -8.99 -8.15 -17.59
N ALA A 215 -8.28 -9.19 -17.15
CA ALA A 215 -8.86 -10.28 -16.40
C ALA A 215 -9.44 -9.83 -15.05
N ALA A 216 -8.76 -8.92 -14.34
CA ALA A 216 -9.25 -8.36 -13.09
C ALA A 216 -10.56 -7.58 -13.28
N VAL A 217 -10.59 -6.67 -14.27
CA VAL A 217 -11.78 -5.87 -14.57
C VAL A 217 -12.94 -6.74 -15.08
N ASP A 218 -12.68 -7.64 -16.04
CA ASP A 218 -13.70 -8.51 -16.62
C ASP A 218 -14.25 -9.53 -15.61
N GLY A 219 -13.42 -9.95 -14.64
CA GLY A 219 -13.83 -10.83 -13.55
C GLY A 219 -14.63 -10.13 -12.45
N TRP A 220 -14.43 -8.82 -12.28
CA TRP A 220 -15.10 -8.05 -11.23
C TRP A 220 -16.41 -7.39 -11.69
N LEU A 221 -16.45 -6.84 -12.91
CA LEU A 221 -17.63 -6.13 -13.43
C LEU A 221 -18.96 -6.90 -13.31
N PRO A 222 -19.02 -8.23 -13.51
CA PRO A 222 -20.27 -8.98 -13.33
C PRO A 222 -20.82 -8.98 -11.89
N ASN A 223 -20.00 -8.62 -10.90
CA ASN A 223 -20.44 -8.51 -9.50
C ASN A 223 -21.13 -7.17 -9.19
N LEU A 224 -21.21 -6.27 -10.17
CA LEU A 224 -21.89 -4.99 -10.02
C LEU A 224 -23.40 -5.14 -10.17
N ASP A 225 -24.13 -4.72 -9.13
CA ASP A 225 -25.59 -4.57 -9.21
C ASP A 225 -25.99 -3.46 -10.21
N SER A 226 -25.17 -2.42 -10.36
CA SER A 226 -25.41 -1.31 -11.28
C SER A 226 -24.11 -0.58 -11.64
N THR A 227 -23.97 -0.18 -12.91
CA THR A 227 -22.89 0.71 -13.36
C THR A 227 -23.12 2.17 -13.05
N ALA A 228 -24.30 2.54 -12.52
CA ALA A 228 -24.59 3.92 -12.14
C ALA A 228 -23.65 4.46 -11.04
N PHE A 229 -23.01 3.56 -10.28
CA PHE A 229 -22.05 3.88 -9.23
C PHE A 229 -20.61 4.02 -9.73
N LEU A 230 -20.34 3.74 -11.02
CA LEU A 230 -19.02 3.95 -11.61
C LEU A 230 -18.87 5.42 -12.00
N ASP A 231 -18.09 6.14 -11.21
CA ASP A 231 -17.75 7.54 -11.42
C ASP A 231 -16.50 7.71 -12.31
N GLU A 232 -16.01 8.95 -12.42
CA GLU A 232 -14.82 9.26 -13.23
C GLU A 232 -13.53 8.57 -12.72
N THR A 233 -13.55 7.96 -11.52
CA THR A 233 -12.41 7.21 -10.98
C THR A 233 -12.30 5.80 -11.56
N PHE A 234 -13.28 5.31 -12.34
CA PHE A 234 -13.14 4.04 -13.06
C PHE A 234 -12.16 4.14 -14.23
N GLN A 235 -10.88 3.96 -13.92
CA GLN A 235 -9.76 4.17 -14.83
C GLN A 235 -8.62 3.18 -14.61
N VAL A 236 -7.78 3.05 -15.64
CA VAL A 236 -6.44 2.47 -15.52
C VAL A 236 -5.43 3.59 -15.53
N GLU A 237 -4.67 3.70 -14.46
CA GLU A 237 -3.46 4.52 -14.41
C GLU A 237 -2.27 3.64 -14.78
N THR A 238 -1.53 4.05 -15.81
CA THR A 238 -0.33 3.36 -16.25
C THR A 238 0.90 4.16 -15.84
N TYR A 239 1.72 3.52 -15.02
CA TYR A 239 2.99 4.05 -14.54
C TYR A 239 4.09 3.45 -15.42
N VAL A 240 4.82 4.33 -16.11
CA VAL A 240 6.01 3.96 -16.90
C VAL A 240 7.17 4.82 -16.40
N PRO A 241 8.33 4.24 -16.05
CA PRO A 241 9.47 4.99 -15.56
C PRO A 241 9.86 6.13 -16.51
N GLY A 242 9.98 7.33 -15.96
CA GLY A 242 10.37 8.53 -16.71
C GLY A 242 9.29 9.12 -17.62
N GLN A 243 8.06 8.61 -17.59
CA GLN A 243 6.91 9.15 -18.34
C GLN A 243 5.86 9.73 -17.38
N PRO A 244 5.05 10.71 -17.82
CA PRO A 244 3.85 11.09 -17.09
C PRO A 244 2.89 9.90 -16.93
N ILE A 245 2.13 9.90 -15.83
CA ILE A 245 1.07 8.90 -15.60
C ILE A 245 0.09 8.99 -16.76
N GLN A 246 -0.21 7.85 -17.36
CA GLN A 246 -1.16 7.76 -18.46
C GLN A 246 -2.48 7.22 -17.91
N VAL A 247 -3.54 7.99 -18.06
CA VAL A 247 -4.86 7.63 -17.56
C VAL A 247 -5.73 7.19 -18.74
N THR A 248 -6.29 5.99 -18.63
CA THR A 248 -7.28 5.46 -19.56
C THR A 248 -8.61 5.31 -18.84
N ALA A 249 -9.57 6.18 -19.16
CA ALA A 249 -10.92 6.16 -18.58
C ALA A 249 -11.68 4.92 -19.06
N LEU A 250 -11.80 3.89 -18.21
CA LEU A 250 -12.51 2.66 -18.56
C LEU A 250 -14.02 2.89 -18.67
N ARG A 251 -14.53 3.87 -17.92
CA ARG A 251 -15.94 4.29 -17.98
C ARG A 251 -16.41 4.63 -19.39
N GLU A 252 -15.60 5.32 -20.19
CA GLU A 252 -15.95 5.70 -21.56
C GLU A 252 -16.04 4.50 -22.51
N ALA A 253 -15.36 3.40 -22.16
CA ALA A 253 -15.37 2.15 -22.89
C ALA A 253 -16.44 1.17 -22.41
N LEU A 254 -17.21 1.48 -21.36
CA LEU A 254 -18.28 0.59 -20.88
C LEU A 254 -19.38 0.41 -21.91
N ARG A 255 -19.81 -0.84 -22.10
CA ARG A 255 -20.94 -1.23 -22.93
C ARG A 255 -21.80 -2.23 -22.18
N THR A 256 -23.06 -2.34 -22.59
CA THR A 256 -23.95 -3.40 -22.13
C THR A 256 -23.87 -4.56 -23.12
N THR A 257 -23.60 -5.74 -22.61
CA THR A 257 -23.61 -6.98 -23.39
C THR A 257 -25.04 -7.39 -23.77
N PRO A 258 -25.24 -8.33 -24.71
CA PRO A 258 -26.59 -8.79 -25.08
C PRO A 258 -27.42 -9.37 -23.93
N ASN A 259 -26.77 -9.90 -22.89
CA ASN A 259 -27.39 -10.40 -21.67
C ASN A 259 -27.59 -9.33 -20.58
N GLY A 260 -27.42 -8.04 -20.91
CA GLY A 260 -27.67 -6.94 -19.98
C GLY A 260 -26.56 -6.69 -18.96
N GLN A 261 -25.40 -7.36 -19.09
CA GLN A 261 -24.28 -7.24 -18.16
C GLN A 261 -23.32 -6.10 -18.59
N PRO A 262 -22.66 -5.42 -17.66
CA PRO A 262 -21.65 -4.43 -18.00
C PRO A 262 -20.35 -5.10 -18.46
N ALA A 263 -19.72 -4.56 -19.50
CA ALA A 263 -18.42 -5.01 -19.98
C ALA A 263 -17.61 -3.84 -20.56
N VAL A 264 -16.28 -3.91 -20.43
CA VAL A 264 -15.39 -2.96 -21.11
C VAL A 264 -15.22 -3.36 -22.57
N HIS A 265 -15.49 -2.45 -23.49
CA HIS A 265 -15.08 -2.59 -24.88
C HIS A 265 -13.59 -2.26 -25.02
N TRP A 266 -12.75 -3.25 -24.72
CA TRP A 266 -11.31 -3.12 -24.68
C TRP A 266 -10.62 -2.50 -25.92
N PRO A 267 -11.10 -2.68 -27.17
CA PRO A 267 -10.52 -1.97 -28.31
C PRO A 267 -10.67 -0.43 -28.23
N ALA A 268 -11.59 0.08 -27.39
CA ALA A 268 -11.75 1.51 -27.12
C ALA A 268 -11.00 1.98 -25.85
N ALA A 269 -10.62 1.06 -24.95
CA ALA A 269 -9.83 1.34 -23.75
C ALA A 269 -8.34 1.01 -24.00
N VAL A 270 -7.66 1.87 -24.76
CA VAL A 270 -6.24 1.67 -25.10
C VAL A 270 -5.36 2.24 -23.99
N PHE A 271 -4.49 1.40 -23.45
CA PHE A 271 -3.42 1.75 -22.52
C PHE A 271 -2.14 1.02 -22.94
N PRO A 272 -0.94 1.48 -22.54
CA PRO A 272 0.32 0.85 -22.91
C PRO A 272 0.34 -0.65 -22.63
N SER A 273 0.91 -1.43 -23.55
CA SER A 273 1.08 -2.88 -23.40
C SER A 273 2.34 -3.26 -22.63
N THR A 274 3.18 -2.28 -22.29
CA THR A 274 4.41 -2.46 -21.51
C THR A 274 4.58 -1.29 -20.58
N VAL A 275 5.14 -1.58 -19.41
CA VAL A 275 5.45 -0.60 -18.36
C VAL A 275 6.95 -0.33 -18.26
N GLY A 276 7.74 -0.75 -19.26
CA GLY A 276 9.20 -0.63 -19.22
C GLY A 276 9.80 -1.60 -18.19
N GLU A 277 10.41 -1.07 -17.15
CA GLU A 277 10.96 -1.84 -16.02
C GLU A 277 9.83 -2.15 -15.02
N PRO A 278 9.30 -3.39 -14.97
CA PRO A 278 8.12 -3.68 -14.16
C PRO A 278 8.43 -3.66 -12.66
N LEU A 279 7.43 -3.28 -11.87
CA LEU A 279 7.47 -3.40 -10.42
C LEU A 279 7.88 -4.83 -10.00
N PRO A 280 8.86 -4.98 -9.09
CA PRO A 280 9.26 -6.28 -8.60
C PRO A 280 8.08 -7.08 -8.05
N ALA A 281 8.08 -8.39 -8.30
CA ALA A 281 6.99 -9.28 -7.95
C ALA A 281 6.64 -9.18 -6.46
N GLY A 282 5.38 -8.88 -6.12
CA GLY A 282 4.93 -8.83 -4.72
C GLY A 282 5.37 -7.59 -3.93
N GLN A 283 6.04 -6.62 -4.56
CA GLN A 283 6.43 -5.38 -3.88
C GLN A 283 5.21 -4.47 -3.71
N PRO A 284 4.89 -4.01 -2.49
CA PRO A 284 3.87 -3.00 -2.30
C PRO A 284 4.37 -1.63 -2.78
N VAL A 285 3.44 -0.80 -3.22
CA VAL A 285 3.68 0.57 -3.68
C VAL A 285 2.90 1.53 -2.79
N ARG A 286 3.48 2.70 -2.51
CA ARG A 286 2.75 3.81 -1.90
C ARG A 286 2.54 4.90 -2.93
N GLU A 287 1.29 5.25 -3.18
CA GLU A 287 0.89 6.25 -4.17
C GLU A 287 -0.21 7.13 -3.59
N LEU A 288 -0.03 8.45 -3.66
CA LEU A 288 -0.97 9.45 -3.12
C LEU A 288 -1.32 9.16 -1.65
N GLY A 289 -0.32 8.77 -0.87
CA GLY A 289 -0.48 8.43 0.54
C GLY A 289 -1.21 7.12 0.85
N ARG A 290 -1.60 6.34 -0.17
CA ARG A 290 -2.21 5.01 0.00
C ARG A 290 -1.21 3.91 -0.31
N THR A 291 -1.29 2.81 0.42
CA THR A 291 -0.45 1.62 0.18
C THR A 291 -1.23 0.60 -0.63
N TYR A 292 -0.69 0.21 -1.78
CA TYR A 292 -1.24 -0.80 -2.68
C TYR A 292 -0.36 -2.04 -2.66
N PHE A 293 -0.98 -3.19 -2.48
CA PHE A 293 -0.35 -4.51 -2.57
C PHE A 293 -0.69 -5.17 -3.89
N PHE A 294 0.19 -6.07 -4.36
CA PHE A 294 -0.03 -6.77 -5.62
C PHE A 294 -1.37 -7.52 -5.63
N GLY A 295 -2.16 -7.34 -6.70
CA GLY A 295 -3.51 -7.88 -6.82
C GLY A 295 -4.56 -6.92 -6.28
N ARG A 296 -5.67 -7.48 -5.75
CA ARG A 296 -6.86 -6.75 -5.30
C ARG A 296 -6.63 -6.11 -3.93
N ASN A 297 -6.96 -4.84 -3.82
CA ASN A 297 -6.94 -4.02 -2.62
C ASN A 297 -8.36 -3.50 -2.39
N GLU A 298 -8.84 -3.61 -1.16
CA GLU A 298 -10.14 -3.06 -0.76
C GLU A 298 -9.86 -1.87 0.15
N HIS A 299 -10.61 -0.79 -0.01
CA HIS A 299 -10.50 0.38 0.84
C HIS A 299 -11.86 0.99 1.15
N THR A 300 -12.04 1.38 2.41
CA THR A 300 -13.14 2.20 2.92
C THR A 300 -12.61 3.61 3.17
N GLY A 301 -13.21 4.62 2.53
CA GLY A 301 -12.94 6.04 2.71
C GLY A 301 -14.02 6.73 3.51
#